data_AF-A0A4Q0SZF2-F1
#
_entry.id   AF-A0A4Q0SZF2-F1
#
_cell.length_a   1.000
_cell.length_b   1.000
_cell.length_c   1.000
_cell.angle_alpha   90.00
_cell.angle_beta   90.00
_cell.angle_gamma   90.00
#
_symmetry.space_group_name_H-M   'P 1'
#
loop_
_entity.id
_entity.type
_entity.pdbx_description
1 polymer ?
#
loop_
_entity_poly.entity_id
_entity_poly.type
_entity_poly.pdbx_seq_one_letter_code
_entity_poly.pdbx_strand_id
1 'polypeptide(L)'
;MPTRAIPYVKVLVHLICLFPLMGMIYAYRSGALANDADPVNTLTHWTGDWALWWLFVSLAVTPIRRLSPKLSNLIRFRRMLGLYAFVYATLHLSTYVFLFSGFDVQAALDGVRAGHLGVIGTQLKAVWPTMLDDVLKRKFIQVGLFAWVVLLALAVTSPTFMLRAMGGKNWQRLHRFVYAAAIAGCIHYWWMVKVGVRTPWKDSAVLAVLLGARVVWTVWNERRKAKMVAVKAA
;
A
#
# COMPACT_ATOMS: atom_id res chain seq x y z
N MET A 1 22.27 -15.18 6.39
CA MET A 1 22.53 -13.80 6.88
C MET A 1 22.80 -13.87 8.37
N PRO A 2 23.93 -13.32 8.86
CA PRO A 2 24.26 -13.31 10.28
C PRO A 2 23.19 -12.54 11.08
N THR A 3 22.81 -13.05 12.26
CA THR A 3 21.78 -12.42 13.11
C THR A 3 22.12 -10.97 13.48
N ARG A 4 23.42 -10.67 13.66
CA ARG A 4 23.93 -9.33 13.97
C ARG A 4 23.68 -8.31 12.85
N ALA A 5 23.55 -8.75 11.60
CA ALA A 5 23.32 -7.86 10.46
C ALA A 5 21.84 -7.44 10.32
N ILE A 6 20.91 -8.09 11.02
CA ILE A 6 19.47 -7.90 10.82
C ILE A 6 19.00 -6.48 11.17
N PRO A 7 19.40 -5.86 12.29
CA PRO A 7 19.01 -4.49 12.61
C PRO A 7 19.47 -3.50 11.54
N TYR A 8 20.71 -3.61 11.06
CA TYR A 8 21.25 -2.74 10.02
C TYR A 8 20.47 -2.86 8.70
N VAL A 9 20.09 -4.07 8.31
CA VAL A 9 19.24 -4.25 7.12
C VAL A 9 17.84 -3.70 7.34
N LYS A 10 17.27 -3.76 8.56
CA LYS A 10 16.00 -3.08 8.82
C LYS A 10 16.12 -1.57 8.64
N VAL A 11 17.19 -0.95 9.15
CA VAL A 11 17.46 0.48 8.95
C VAL A 11 17.56 0.79 7.45
N LEU A 12 18.32 0.00 6.70
CA LEU A 12 18.42 0.15 5.25
C LEU A 12 17.06 0.05 4.55
N VAL A 13 16.23 -0.93 4.90
CA VAL A 13 14.87 -1.06 4.33
C VAL A 13 14.01 0.15 4.70
N HIS A 14 14.14 0.71 5.91
CA HIS A 14 13.41 1.94 6.29
C HIS A 14 13.83 3.11 5.40
N LEU A 15 15.14 3.30 5.19
CA LEU A 15 15.68 4.35 4.33
C LEU A 15 15.20 4.18 2.87
N ILE A 16 15.22 2.96 2.35
CA ILE A 16 14.69 2.63 1.02
C ILE A 16 13.19 2.96 0.92
N CYS A 17 12.40 2.59 1.93
CA CYS A 17 10.97 2.89 1.92
C CYS A 17 10.65 4.39 2.07
N LEU A 18 11.56 5.18 2.64
CA LEU A 18 11.45 6.63 2.74
C LEU A 18 11.90 7.36 1.47
N PHE A 19 12.64 6.70 0.58
CA PHE A 19 13.16 7.30 -0.65
C PHE A 19 12.09 8.02 -1.49
N PRO A 20 10.89 7.46 -1.74
CA PRO A 20 9.86 8.17 -2.50
C PRO A 20 9.35 9.46 -1.86
N LEU A 21 9.27 9.47 -0.52
CA LEU A 21 8.92 10.66 0.25
C LEU A 21 10.03 11.72 0.14
N MET A 22 11.30 11.31 0.17
CA MET A 22 12.43 12.21 -0.06
C MET A 22 12.39 12.82 -1.48
N GLY A 23 11.98 12.03 -2.48
CA GLY A 23 11.74 12.51 -3.85
C GLY A 23 10.68 13.60 -3.93
N MET A 24 9.55 13.45 -3.22
CA MET A 24 8.53 14.50 -3.10
C MET A 24 9.07 15.77 -2.44
N ILE A 25 9.79 15.64 -1.33
CA ILE A 25 10.37 16.79 -0.61
C ILE A 25 11.36 17.53 -1.51
N TYR A 26 12.17 16.79 -2.28
CA TYR A 26 13.08 17.37 -3.25
C TYR A 26 12.34 18.10 -4.38
N ALA A 27 11.30 17.48 -4.95
CA ALA A 27 10.48 18.10 -6.00
C ALA A 27 9.80 19.39 -5.54
N TYR A 28 9.36 19.44 -4.28
CA TYR A 28 8.86 20.67 -3.65
C TYR A 28 9.94 21.73 -3.50
N ARG A 29 11.08 21.38 -2.88
CA ARG A 29 12.16 22.33 -2.56
C ARG A 29 12.88 22.88 -3.78
N SER A 30 12.97 22.09 -4.86
CA SER A 30 13.60 22.49 -6.11
C SER A 30 12.72 23.39 -6.98
N GLY A 31 11.46 23.64 -6.57
CA GLY A 31 10.48 24.36 -7.39
C GLY A 31 9.92 23.52 -8.55
N ALA A 32 10.34 22.26 -8.71
CA ALA A 32 9.86 21.38 -9.77
C ALA A 32 8.34 21.18 -9.70
N LEU A 33 7.77 21.04 -8.50
CA LEU A 33 6.31 20.99 -8.33
C LEU A 33 5.63 22.31 -8.70
N ALA A 34 6.24 23.48 -8.43
CA ALA A 34 5.65 24.77 -8.79
C ALA A 34 5.61 24.97 -10.33
N ASN A 35 6.52 24.31 -11.05
CA ASN A 35 6.59 24.34 -12.51
C ASN A 35 5.73 23.25 -13.17
N ASP A 36 5.13 22.35 -12.40
CA ASP A 36 4.22 21.33 -12.91
C ASP A 36 2.87 21.97 -13.30
N ALA A 37 2.28 21.53 -14.39
CA ALA A 37 0.97 22.01 -14.84
C ALA A 37 -0.15 21.59 -13.88
N ASP A 38 -0.01 20.43 -13.21
CA ASP A 38 -0.95 19.96 -12.20
C ASP A 38 -0.20 19.23 -11.07
N PRO A 39 0.44 19.98 -10.15
CA PRO A 39 1.25 19.40 -9.09
C PRO A 39 0.45 18.52 -8.14
N VAL A 40 -0.82 18.84 -7.92
CA VAL A 40 -1.69 18.07 -7.02
C VAL A 40 -1.93 16.69 -7.62
N ASN A 41 -2.30 16.62 -8.91
CA ASN A 41 -2.47 15.36 -9.61
C ASN A 41 -1.17 14.53 -9.63
N THR A 42 -0.02 15.17 -9.87
CA THR A 42 1.30 14.50 -9.83
C THR A 42 1.60 13.92 -8.45
N LEU A 43 1.35 14.66 -7.36
CA LEU A 43 1.53 14.17 -6.00
C LEU A 43 0.60 12.99 -5.68
N THR A 44 -0.66 13.07 -6.10
CA THR A 44 -1.64 11.99 -5.90
C THR A 44 -1.23 10.73 -6.64
N HIS A 45 -0.79 10.82 -7.90
CA HIS A 45 -0.29 9.66 -8.65
C HIS A 45 0.99 9.10 -8.04
N TRP A 46 1.97 9.95 -7.72
CA TRP A 46 3.23 9.53 -7.10
C TRP A 46 2.97 8.72 -5.82
N THR A 47 2.18 9.27 -4.90
CA THR A 47 1.87 8.60 -3.63
C THR A 47 1.06 7.31 -3.80
N GLY A 48 0.18 7.26 -4.80
CA GLY A 48 -0.60 6.08 -5.16
C GLY A 48 0.26 4.96 -5.78
N ASP A 49 1.13 5.30 -6.71
CA ASP A 49 2.08 4.38 -7.34
C ASP A 49 2.97 3.75 -6.26
N TRP A 50 3.59 4.55 -5.39
CA TRP A 50 4.44 4.01 -4.34
C TRP A 50 3.69 3.17 -3.31
N ALA A 51 2.40 3.46 -3.04
CA ALA A 51 1.56 2.59 -2.23
C ALA A 51 1.40 1.20 -2.85
N LEU A 52 1.11 1.13 -4.16
CA LEU A 52 0.99 -0.12 -4.91
C LEU A 52 2.33 -0.88 -4.98
N TRP A 53 3.43 -0.18 -5.25
CA TRP A 53 4.73 -0.81 -5.40
C TRP A 53 5.23 -1.40 -4.08
N TRP A 54 5.06 -0.71 -2.94
CA TRP A 54 5.38 -1.30 -1.64
C TRP A 54 4.49 -2.49 -1.29
N LEU A 55 3.21 -2.46 -1.69
CA LEU A 55 2.32 -3.58 -1.55
C LEU A 55 2.81 -4.78 -2.37
N PHE A 56 3.19 -4.58 -3.63
CA PHE A 56 3.74 -5.63 -4.50
C PHE A 56 5.07 -6.18 -3.98
N VAL A 57 5.98 -5.34 -3.49
CA VAL A 57 7.23 -5.78 -2.87
C VAL A 57 6.94 -6.65 -1.64
N SER A 58 6.00 -6.26 -0.78
CA SER A 58 5.55 -7.09 0.35
C SER A 58 4.98 -8.45 -0.10
N LEU A 59 4.22 -8.46 -1.20
CA LEU A 59 3.70 -9.67 -1.82
C LEU A 59 4.85 -10.55 -2.37
N ALA A 60 5.85 -9.95 -3.03
CA ALA A 60 6.98 -10.62 -3.66
C ALA A 60 7.89 -11.34 -2.65
N VAL A 61 7.93 -10.92 -1.39
CA VAL A 61 8.74 -11.59 -0.34
C VAL A 61 8.45 -13.11 -0.28
N THR A 62 7.20 -13.52 -0.46
CA THR A 62 6.82 -14.94 -0.34
C THR A 62 7.28 -15.82 -1.51
N PRO A 63 7.07 -15.48 -2.80
CA PRO A 63 7.66 -16.24 -3.90
C PRO A 63 9.19 -16.16 -3.88
N ILE A 64 9.79 -14.99 -3.62
CA ILE A 64 11.26 -14.82 -3.64
C ILE A 64 11.95 -15.70 -2.58
N ARG A 65 11.44 -15.74 -1.34
CA ARG A 65 12.05 -16.57 -0.28
C ARG A 65 12.01 -18.07 -0.59
N ARG A 66 11.16 -18.51 -1.53
CA ARG A 66 11.02 -19.92 -1.93
C ARG A 66 12.05 -20.33 -2.98
N LEU A 67 12.69 -19.37 -3.67
CA LEU A 67 13.70 -19.64 -4.69
C LEU A 67 15.00 -20.17 -4.10
N SER A 68 15.36 -19.77 -2.88
CA SER A 68 16.57 -20.24 -2.22
C SER A 68 16.42 -20.24 -0.69
N PRO A 69 16.93 -21.27 0.02
CA PRO A 69 16.98 -21.28 1.48
C PRO A 69 17.72 -20.07 2.09
N LYS A 70 18.71 -19.53 1.36
CA LYS A 70 19.48 -18.34 1.79
C LYS A 70 18.59 -17.10 1.93
N LEU A 71 17.49 -17.02 1.17
CA LEU A 71 16.53 -15.91 1.13
C LEU A 71 15.39 -16.05 2.16
N SER A 72 15.38 -17.12 2.96
CA SER A 72 14.35 -17.36 3.98
C SER A 72 14.16 -16.20 4.96
N ASN A 73 15.25 -15.48 5.28
CA ASN A 73 15.24 -14.33 6.18
C ASN A 73 14.47 -13.11 5.64
N LEU A 74 14.14 -13.06 4.34
CA LEU A 74 13.34 -11.97 3.77
C LEU A 74 11.96 -11.84 4.40
N ILE A 75 11.40 -12.95 4.92
CA ILE A 75 10.09 -12.97 5.57
C ILE A 75 10.02 -12.00 6.77
N ARG A 76 11.17 -11.70 7.40
CA ARG A 76 11.27 -10.78 8.56
C ARG A 76 10.95 -9.33 8.18
N PHE A 77 11.07 -8.97 6.90
CA PHE A 77 10.82 -7.61 6.40
C PHE A 77 9.43 -7.44 5.76
N ARG A 78 8.68 -8.54 5.55
CA ARG A 78 7.36 -8.49 4.91
C ARG A 78 6.37 -7.55 5.62
N ARG A 79 6.30 -7.63 6.96
CA ARG A 79 5.40 -6.78 7.76
C ARG A 79 5.74 -5.30 7.58
N MET A 80 7.03 -4.99 7.61
CA MET A 80 7.54 -3.64 7.49
C MET A 80 7.18 -3.02 6.12
N LEU A 81 7.40 -3.76 5.03
CA LEU A 81 7.02 -3.35 3.68
C LEU A 81 5.50 -3.10 3.56
N GLY A 82 4.68 -3.98 4.15
CA GLY A 82 3.23 -3.81 4.16
C GLY A 82 2.75 -2.57 4.94
N LEU A 83 3.43 -2.22 6.03
CA LEU A 83 3.12 -1.00 6.77
C LEU A 83 3.47 0.25 5.98
N TYR A 84 4.58 0.25 5.24
CA TYR A 84 4.89 1.34 4.32
C TYR A 84 3.86 1.47 3.21
N ALA A 85 3.39 0.36 2.62
CA ALA A 85 2.29 0.41 1.66
C ALA A 85 1.05 1.11 2.24
N PHE A 86 0.70 0.83 3.50
CA PHE A 86 -0.40 1.52 4.19
C PHE A 86 -0.11 3.00 4.47
N VAL A 87 1.12 3.36 4.86
CA VAL A 87 1.53 4.77 5.05
C VAL A 87 1.38 5.55 3.74
N TYR A 88 1.87 5.02 2.62
CA TYR A 88 1.72 5.68 1.31
C TYR A 88 0.27 5.68 0.83
N ALA A 89 -0.52 4.64 1.09
CA ALA A 89 -1.96 4.64 0.79
C ALA A 89 -2.71 5.69 1.60
N THR A 90 -2.31 5.92 2.85
CA THR A 90 -2.87 6.98 3.70
C THR A 90 -2.44 8.35 3.20
N LEU A 91 -1.18 8.53 2.81
CA LEU A 91 -0.70 9.76 2.19
C LEU A 91 -1.46 10.06 0.89
N HIS A 92 -1.68 9.05 0.04
CA HIS A 92 -2.48 9.14 -1.17
C HIS A 92 -3.92 9.59 -0.88
N LEU A 93 -4.61 8.95 0.08
CA LEU A 93 -5.94 9.39 0.50
C LEU A 93 -5.92 10.81 1.08
N SER A 94 -4.90 11.17 1.86
CA SER A 94 -4.73 12.51 2.41
C SER A 94 -4.54 13.55 1.32
N THR A 95 -3.89 13.23 0.19
CA THR A 95 -3.81 14.18 -0.94
C THR A 95 -5.19 14.53 -1.47
N TYR A 96 -6.11 13.57 -1.56
CA TYR A 96 -7.49 13.85 -1.94
C TYR A 96 -8.21 14.73 -0.91
N VAL A 97 -8.12 14.36 0.38
CA VAL A 97 -8.81 15.10 1.45
C VAL A 97 -8.31 16.54 1.56
N PHE A 98 -7.01 16.77 1.52
CA PHE A 98 -6.43 18.08 1.80
C PHE A 98 -6.13 18.93 0.57
N LEU A 99 -6.03 18.34 -0.62
CA LEU A 99 -5.66 19.06 -1.84
C LEU A 99 -6.76 19.06 -2.91
N PHE A 100 -7.68 18.08 -2.93
CA PHE A 100 -8.74 18.00 -3.94
C PHE A 100 -10.15 18.35 -3.44
N SER A 101 -10.47 18.08 -2.18
CA SER A 101 -11.84 18.25 -1.65
C SER A 101 -12.33 19.70 -1.57
N GLY A 102 -11.43 20.68 -1.79
CA GLY A 102 -11.66 22.10 -1.53
C GLY A 102 -11.18 22.58 -0.16
N PHE A 103 -10.43 21.74 0.57
CA PHE A 103 -9.81 22.13 1.84
C PHE A 103 -8.72 23.18 1.61
N ASP A 104 -8.77 24.29 2.35
CA ASP A 104 -7.78 25.36 2.27
C ASP A 104 -6.67 25.14 3.31
N VAL A 105 -5.60 24.51 2.84
CA VAL A 105 -4.42 24.21 3.66
C VAL A 105 -3.79 25.48 4.23
N GLN A 106 -3.75 26.57 3.47
CA GLN A 106 -3.09 27.79 3.89
C GLN A 106 -3.90 28.49 4.99
N ALA A 107 -5.21 28.63 4.80
CA ALA A 107 -6.10 29.18 5.82
C ALA A 107 -6.13 28.32 7.08
N ALA A 108 -6.06 26.99 6.94
CA ALA A 108 -5.97 26.08 8.08
C ALA A 108 -4.68 26.29 8.88
N LEU A 109 -3.53 26.42 8.19
CA LEU A 109 -2.24 26.66 8.82
C LEU A 109 -2.19 28.02 9.52
N ASP A 110 -2.72 29.07 8.90
CA ASP A 110 -2.71 30.41 9.48
C ASP A 110 -3.64 30.50 10.69
N GLY A 111 -4.81 29.85 10.64
CA GLY A 111 -5.70 29.72 11.79
C GLY A 111 -5.05 28.93 12.95
N VAL A 112 -4.36 27.83 12.67
CA VAL A 112 -3.63 27.07 13.71
C VAL A 112 -2.51 27.90 14.33
N ARG A 113 -1.73 28.64 13.53
CA ARG A 113 -0.67 29.55 14.01
C ARG A 113 -1.23 30.68 14.89
N ALA A 114 -2.45 31.14 14.60
CA ALA A 114 -3.17 32.12 15.41
C ALA A 114 -3.84 31.52 16.67
N GLY A 115 -3.65 30.22 16.96
CA GLY A 115 -4.25 29.55 18.12
C GLY A 115 -5.68 29.03 17.89
N HIS A 116 -6.23 29.17 16.69
CA HIS A 116 -7.59 28.76 16.33
C HIS A 116 -7.62 27.34 15.76
N LEU A 117 -7.34 26.33 16.59
CA LEU A 117 -7.32 24.91 16.17
C LEU A 117 -8.67 24.42 15.60
N GLY A 118 -9.78 25.07 15.98
CA GLY A 118 -11.13 24.77 15.48
C GLY A 118 -11.30 24.96 13.98
N VAL A 119 -10.43 25.74 13.32
CA VAL A 119 -10.47 25.99 11.87
C VAL A 119 -10.38 24.70 11.04
N ILE A 120 -9.61 23.71 11.51
CA ILE A 120 -9.49 22.42 10.82
C ILE A 120 -10.84 21.71 10.83
N GLY A 121 -11.50 21.69 12.00
CA GLY A 121 -12.80 21.03 12.16
C GLY A 121 -13.92 21.71 11.36
N THR A 122 -13.92 23.05 11.28
CA THR A 122 -14.90 23.78 10.48
C THR A 122 -14.69 23.57 8.98
N GLN A 123 -13.44 23.59 8.50
CA GLN A 123 -13.13 23.30 7.10
C GLN A 123 -13.47 21.85 6.73
N LEU A 124 -13.13 20.87 7.57
CA LEU A 124 -13.50 19.47 7.33
C LEU A 124 -15.01 19.27 7.24
N LYS A 125 -15.78 19.95 8.10
CA LYS A 125 -17.25 19.95 8.02
C LYS A 125 -17.73 20.60 6.72
N ALA A 126 -17.07 21.66 6.26
CA ALA A 126 -17.44 22.37 5.03
C ALA A 126 -17.21 21.52 3.77
N VAL A 127 -16.11 20.76 3.69
CA VAL A 127 -15.80 19.90 2.53
C VAL A 127 -16.51 18.54 2.56
N TRP A 128 -17.11 18.16 3.69
CA TRP A 128 -17.79 16.87 3.87
C TRP A 128 -18.83 16.54 2.79
N PRO A 129 -19.74 17.46 2.37
CA PRO A 129 -20.72 17.16 1.33
C PRO A 129 -20.07 16.84 -0.01
N THR A 130 -19.04 17.59 -0.41
CA THR A 130 -18.26 17.35 -1.64
C THR A 130 -17.59 15.98 -1.60
N MET A 131 -16.94 15.66 -0.49
CA MET A 131 -16.28 14.36 -0.33
C MET A 131 -17.26 13.20 -0.43
N LEU A 132 -18.43 13.32 0.20
CA LEU A 132 -19.48 12.30 0.13
C LEU A 132 -20.01 12.15 -1.29
N ASP A 133 -20.27 13.25 -1.98
CA ASP A 133 -20.74 13.27 -3.36
C ASP A 133 -19.76 12.55 -4.31
N ASP A 134 -18.47 12.86 -4.17
CA ASP A 134 -17.40 12.21 -4.94
C ASP A 134 -17.31 10.70 -4.65
N VAL A 135 -17.38 10.29 -3.37
CA VAL A 135 -17.39 8.86 -3.00
C VAL A 135 -18.60 8.13 -3.58
N LEU A 136 -19.79 8.76 -3.58
CA LEU A 136 -21.01 8.15 -4.09
C LEU A 136 -21.03 8.08 -5.63
N LYS A 137 -20.52 9.11 -6.32
CA LYS A 137 -20.55 9.19 -7.78
C LYS A 137 -19.40 8.47 -8.45
N ARG A 138 -18.22 8.37 -7.81
CA ARG A 138 -17.00 7.87 -8.45
C ARG A 138 -16.66 6.46 -7.98
N LYS A 139 -16.95 5.48 -8.82
CA LYS A 139 -16.68 4.05 -8.55
C LYS A 139 -15.21 3.76 -8.21
N PHE A 140 -14.27 4.44 -8.86
CA PHE A 140 -12.85 4.25 -8.56
C PHE A 140 -12.52 4.65 -7.12
N ILE A 141 -13.10 5.74 -6.59
CA ILE A 141 -12.90 6.15 -5.18
C ILE A 141 -13.43 5.08 -4.22
N GLN A 142 -14.59 4.48 -4.50
CA GLN A 142 -15.16 3.42 -3.67
C GLN A 142 -14.22 2.20 -3.57
N VAL A 143 -13.66 1.77 -4.70
CA VAL A 143 -12.70 0.66 -4.73
C VAL A 143 -11.39 1.01 -4.02
N GLY A 144 -10.91 2.25 -4.19
CA GLY A 144 -9.73 2.75 -3.48
C GLY A 144 -9.93 2.79 -1.97
N LEU A 145 -11.08 3.29 -1.51
CA LEU A 145 -11.46 3.33 -0.10
C LEU A 145 -11.60 1.92 0.48
N PHE A 146 -12.20 0.99 -0.27
CA PHE A 146 -12.24 -0.42 0.12
C PHE A 146 -10.83 -1.00 0.31
N ALA A 147 -9.92 -0.78 -0.64
CA ALA A 147 -8.53 -1.21 -0.51
C ALA A 147 -7.85 -0.59 0.72
N TRP A 148 -8.06 0.70 0.97
CA TRP A 148 -7.53 1.41 2.13
C TRP A 148 -8.07 0.85 3.45
N VAL A 149 -9.39 0.58 3.56
CA VAL A 149 -10.01 -0.02 4.76
C VAL A 149 -9.43 -1.41 5.04
N VAL A 150 -9.22 -2.22 3.99
CA VAL A 150 -8.54 -3.51 4.14
C VAL A 150 -7.12 -3.29 4.67
N LEU A 151 -6.33 -2.40 4.07
CA LEU A 151 -4.97 -2.12 4.52
C LEU A 151 -4.92 -1.58 5.95
N LEU A 152 -5.87 -0.73 6.35
CA LEU A 152 -6.03 -0.23 7.71
C LEU A 152 -6.24 -1.39 8.69
N ALA A 153 -7.18 -2.30 8.39
CA ALA A 153 -7.42 -3.47 9.22
C ALA A 153 -6.16 -4.35 9.38
N LEU A 154 -5.39 -4.53 8.30
CA LEU A 154 -4.12 -5.25 8.32
C LEU A 154 -3.03 -4.51 9.13
N ALA A 155 -2.98 -3.18 9.04
CA ALA A 155 -2.03 -2.35 9.78
C ALA A 155 -2.32 -2.37 11.29
N VAL A 156 -3.58 -2.19 11.68
CA VAL A 156 -4.03 -2.23 13.08
C VAL A 156 -3.79 -3.61 13.71
N THR A 157 -3.93 -4.68 12.92
CA THR A 157 -3.68 -6.07 13.37
C THR A 157 -2.24 -6.56 13.14
N SER A 158 -1.34 -5.66 12.74
CA SER A 158 0.07 -5.99 12.52
C SER A 158 0.92 -6.17 13.79
N PRO A 159 0.64 -5.52 14.96
CA PRO A 159 1.42 -5.72 16.16
C PRO A 159 1.37 -7.16 16.69
N THR A 160 2.42 -7.59 17.38
CA THR A 160 2.52 -8.96 17.91
C THR A 160 1.47 -9.29 18.97
N PHE A 161 0.99 -8.30 19.72
CA PHE A 161 -0.07 -8.53 20.71
C PHE A 161 -1.41 -8.84 20.04
N MET A 162 -1.76 -8.19 18.92
CA MET A 162 -2.98 -8.52 18.14
C MET A 162 -2.91 -9.92 17.55
N LEU A 163 -1.75 -10.33 17.04
CA LEU A 163 -1.52 -11.71 16.58
C LEU A 163 -1.82 -12.73 17.69
N ARG A 164 -1.39 -12.45 18.93
CA ARG A 164 -1.62 -13.32 20.08
C ARG A 164 -3.10 -13.31 20.51
N ALA A 165 -3.74 -12.14 20.53
CA ALA A 165 -5.13 -11.97 20.94
C ALA A 165 -6.13 -12.63 19.97
N MET A 166 -5.93 -12.49 18.65
CA MET A 166 -6.83 -13.05 17.63
C MET A 166 -6.63 -14.56 17.40
N GLY A 167 -5.47 -15.07 17.79
CA GLY A 167 -5.00 -16.39 17.40
C GLY A 167 -4.49 -16.45 15.95
N GLY A 168 -3.44 -17.25 15.72
CA GLY A 168 -2.73 -17.29 14.44
C GLY A 168 -3.60 -17.65 13.23
N LYS A 169 -4.61 -18.52 13.41
CA LYS A 169 -5.52 -18.94 12.32
C LYS A 169 -6.38 -17.77 11.81
N ASN A 170 -7.04 -17.04 12.72
CA ASN A 170 -7.90 -15.91 12.35
C ASN A 170 -7.07 -14.73 11.85
N TRP A 171 -5.93 -14.46 12.48
CA TRP A 171 -4.98 -13.46 12.01
C TRP A 171 -4.54 -13.75 10.56
N GLN A 172 -4.23 -15.01 10.24
CA GLN A 172 -3.84 -15.40 8.89
C GLN A 172 -4.99 -15.30 7.90
N ARG A 173 -6.24 -15.63 8.30
CA ARG A 173 -7.44 -15.43 7.46
C ARG A 173 -7.60 -13.96 7.10
N LEU A 174 -7.54 -13.06 8.09
CA LEU A 174 -7.61 -11.62 7.87
C LEU A 174 -6.47 -11.15 6.94
N HIS A 175 -5.23 -11.59 7.19
CA HIS A 175 -4.08 -11.17 6.39
C HIS A 175 -4.04 -11.72 4.97
N ARG A 176 -4.95 -12.62 4.58
CA ARG A 176 -5.14 -13.01 3.17
C ARG A 176 -5.88 -11.94 2.37
N PHE A 177 -6.63 -11.04 3.00
CA PHE A 177 -7.28 -9.92 2.31
C PHE A 177 -6.28 -8.93 1.69
N VAL A 178 -4.98 -9.04 1.99
CA VAL A 178 -3.92 -8.32 1.27
C VAL A 178 -3.97 -8.56 -0.26
N TYR A 179 -4.43 -9.75 -0.70
CA TYR A 179 -4.61 -10.04 -2.12
C TYR A 179 -5.79 -9.27 -2.70
N ALA A 180 -6.90 -9.18 -1.95
CA ALA A 180 -8.05 -8.38 -2.34
C ALA A 180 -7.69 -6.89 -2.41
N ALA A 181 -6.91 -6.37 -1.46
CA ALA A 181 -6.42 -4.99 -1.49
C ALA A 181 -5.53 -4.71 -2.72
N ALA A 182 -4.64 -5.65 -3.09
CA ALA A 182 -3.77 -5.48 -4.26
C ALA A 182 -4.56 -5.51 -5.59
N ILE A 183 -5.55 -6.41 -5.70
CA ILE A 183 -6.44 -6.48 -6.86
C ILE A 183 -7.29 -5.20 -6.95
N ALA A 184 -7.90 -4.80 -5.83
CA ALA A 184 -8.69 -3.57 -5.75
C ALA A 184 -7.84 -2.33 -6.11
N GLY A 185 -6.60 -2.25 -5.66
CA GLY A 185 -5.67 -1.17 -6.03
C GLY A 185 -5.40 -1.10 -7.55
N CYS A 186 -5.24 -2.24 -8.22
CA CYS A 186 -5.10 -2.26 -9.68
C CYS A 186 -6.40 -1.84 -10.38
N ILE A 187 -7.56 -2.32 -9.92
CA ILE A 187 -8.87 -1.94 -10.47
C ILE A 187 -9.11 -0.44 -10.30
N HIS A 188 -8.82 0.09 -9.12
CA HIS A 188 -8.89 1.51 -8.80
C HIS A 188 -8.06 2.33 -9.80
N TYR A 189 -6.82 1.92 -10.08
CA TYR A 189 -5.96 2.60 -11.06
C TYR A 189 -6.53 2.54 -12.48
N TRP A 190 -6.98 1.36 -12.93
CA TRP A 190 -7.61 1.21 -14.25
C TRP A 190 -8.86 2.06 -14.45
N TRP A 191 -9.69 2.24 -13.43
CA TRP A 191 -10.89 3.06 -13.52
C TRP A 191 -10.65 4.56 -13.36
N MET A 192 -9.50 4.94 -12.81
CA MET A 192 -9.12 6.35 -12.69
C MET A 192 -8.59 6.89 -14.02
N VAL A 193 -7.80 6.11 -14.76
CA VAL A 193 -7.23 6.56 -16.04
C VAL A 193 -8.28 6.68 -17.14
N LYS A 194 -8.07 7.61 -18.06
CA LYS A 194 -8.94 7.78 -19.24
C LYS A 194 -8.89 6.54 -20.13
N VAL A 195 -10.01 6.26 -20.82
CA VAL A 195 -10.08 5.18 -21.82
C VAL A 195 -8.97 5.34 -22.85
N GLY A 196 -8.27 4.25 -23.16
CA GLY A 196 -7.12 4.23 -24.09
C GLY A 196 -5.76 4.45 -23.42
N VAL A 197 -5.71 4.99 -22.20
CA VAL A 197 -4.48 5.08 -21.41
C VAL A 197 -4.17 3.72 -20.80
N ARG A 198 -3.00 3.18 -21.10
CA ARG A 198 -2.59 1.83 -20.64
C ARG A 198 -1.63 1.84 -19.47
N THR A 199 -1.29 2.98 -18.87
CA THR A 199 -0.29 3.06 -17.77
C THR A 199 -0.42 1.96 -16.69
N PRO A 200 -1.62 1.51 -16.25
CA PRO A 200 -1.74 0.50 -15.20
C PRO A 200 -1.40 -0.95 -15.65
N TRP A 201 -1.08 -1.17 -16.93
CA TRP A 201 -0.78 -2.50 -17.45
C TRP A 201 0.42 -3.14 -16.75
N LYS A 202 1.44 -2.32 -16.41
CA LYS A 202 2.67 -2.78 -15.75
C LYS A 202 2.35 -3.35 -14.37
N ASP A 203 1.56 -2.63 -13.58
CA ASP A 203 1.16 -3.04 -12.23
C ASP A 203 0.31 -4.31 -12.26
N SER A 204 -0.58 -4.41 -13.24
CA SER A 204 -1.42 -5.60 -13.45
C SER A 204 -0.58 -6.82 -13.82
N ALA A 205 0.43 -6.65 -14.69
CA ALA A 205 1.34 -7.72 -15.08
C ALA A 205 2.18 -8.20 -13.88
N VAL A 206 2.72 -7.27 -13.08
CA VAL A 206 3.45 -7.60 -11.85
C VAL A 206 2.55 -8.38 -10.89
N LEU A 207 1.33 -7.91 -10.63
CA LEU A 207 0.40 -8.58 -9.75
C LEU A 207 0.05 -9.99 -10.27
N ALA A 208 -0.22 -10.13 -11.56
CA ALA A 208 -0.54 -11.42 -12.19
C ALA A 208 0.61 -12.42 -12.02
N VAL A 209 1.86 -12.01 -12.26
CA VAL A 209 3.05 -12.84 -12.03
C VAL A 209 3.17 -13.24 -10.56
N LEU A 210 2.98 -12.31 -9.63
CA LEU A 210 3.09 -12.57 -8.19
C LEU A 210 2.00 -13.52 -7.67
N LEU A 211 0.76 -13.40 -8.16
CA LEU A 211 -0.33 -14.30 -7.81
C LEU A 211 -0.15 -15.68 -8.49
N GLY A 212 0.19 -15.70 -9.78
CA GLY A 212 0.46 -16.92 -10.54
C GLY A 212 1.57 -17.76 -9.92
N ALA A 213 2.71 -17.14 -9.56
CA ALA A 213 3.82 -17.82 -8.90
C ALA A 213 3.41 -18.52 -7.59
N ARG A 214 2.41 -17.99 -6.87
CA ARG A 214 1.90 -18.62 -5.64
C ARG A 214 1.01 -19.81 -5.92
N VAL A 215 0.13 -19.70 -6.92
CA VAL A 215 -0.76 -20.80 -7.33
C VAL A 215 0.07 -21.97 -7.84
N VAL A 216 0.97 -21.71 -8.79
CA VAL A 216 1.88 -22.73 -9.35
C VAL A 216 2.67 -23.45 -8.26
N TRP A 217 3.24 -22.71 -7.31
CA TRP A 217 3.98 -23.32 -6.20
C TRP A 217 3.10 -24.21 -5.33
N THR A 218 1.89 -23.76 -4.99
CA THR A 218 0.97 -24.52 -4.13
C THR A 218 0.62 -25.84 -4.77
N VAL A 219 0.20 -25.81 -6.04
CA VAL A 219 -0.15 -27.01 -6.83
C VAL A 219 1.05 -27.94 -6.97
N TRP A 220 2.24 -27.41 -7.29
CA TRP A 220 3.44 -28.22 -7.43
C TRP A 220 3.82 -28.93 -6.12
N ASN A 221 3.73 -28.23 -4.99
CA ASN A 221 4.08 -28.79 -3.69
C ASN A 221 3.08 -29.85 -3.23
N GLU A 222 1.78 -29.67 -3.49
CA GLU A 222 0.75 -30.68 -3.23
C GLU A 222 0.99 -31.94 -4.05
N ARG A 223 1.27 -31.79 -5.36
CA ARG A 223 1.65 -32.92 -6.23
C ARG A 223 2.88 -33.66 -5.73
N ARG A 224 3.93 -32.94 -5.31
CA ARG A 224 5.15 -33.56 -4.74
C ARG A 224 4.87 -34.33 -3.45
N LYS A 225 4.05 -33.77 -2.55
CA LYS A 225 3.65 -34.45 -1.31
C LYS A 225 2.84 -35.71 -1.60
N ALA A 226 1.85 -35.63 -2.48
CA ALA A 226 1.05 -36.79 -2.88
C ALA A 226 1.94 -37.90 -3.46
N LYS A 227 2.90 -37.56 -4.31
CA LYS A 227 3.88 -38.51 -4.85
C LYS A 227 4.74 -39.16 -3.76
N MET A 228 5.22 -38.39 -2.77
CA MET A 228 6.00 -38.94 -1.65
C MET A 228 5.18 -39.87 -0.75
N VAL A 229 3.90 -39.57 -0.52
CA VAL A 229 3.00 -40.44 0.26
C VAL A 229 2.74 -41.74 -0.50
N ALA A 230 2.48 -41.66 -1.80
CA ALA A 230 2.29 -42.85 -2.64
C ALA A 230 3.53 -43.76 -2.67
N VAL A 231 4.74 -43.19 -2.80
CA VAL A 231 6.00 -43.94 -2.77
C VAL A 231 6.25 -44.61 -1.41
N LYS A 232 5.81 -44.02 -0.29
CA LYS A 232 5.93 -44.64 1.03
C LYS A 232 4.89 -45.72 1.31
N ALA A 233 3.81 -45.77 0.52
CA ALA A 233 2.71 -46.72 0.69
C ALA A 233 2.85 -47.94 -0.23
N ALA A 234 3.81 -47.92 -1.16
CA ALA A 234 4.22 -49.03 -2.02
C ALA A 234 5.47 -49.69 -1.43
#